data_AF-A0A1W6LHI3-F1
#
_entry.id   AF-A0A1W6LHI3-F1
#
_cell.length_a   1.000
_cell.length_b   1.000
_cell.length_c   1.000
_cell.angle_alpha   90.00
_cell.angle_beta   90.00
_cell.angle_gamma   90.00
#
_symmetry.space_group_name_H-M   'P 1'
#
loop_
_entity.id
_entity.type
_entity.pdbx_description
1 polymer ?
#
loop_
_entity_poly.entity_id
_entity_poly.type
_entity_poly.pdbx_seq_one_letter_code
_entity_poly.pdbx_strand_id
1 'polypeptide(L)'
;MLLPPVGGARTTVPRLNLPAVAEAAPRAPRFADFGAETPHDDVRHVADWVADSGDNRQMDFVIVDKRDARIWVFGADGVLKAQSPVLLGAAAGDDSVAGIGQRPIAEVRPEERTTPAGRFVAEPGRNSHGENVVWVDYDAAVSMHRLRALEPKERRHERLATPTPDDNRISYGCINVPPAFFEAVLEPVFDQRRGVVYVLPETKSLHEAFATSYDVAAKHGIPRL
;
A
#
# COMPACT_ATOMS: atom_id res chain seq x y z
N MET A 1 -39.77 46.79 66.21
CA MET A 1 -39.53 45.39 66.57
C MET A 1 -38.52 44.84 65.56
N LEU A 2 -37.32 44.48 66.03
CA LEU A 2 -36.17 44.06 65.23
C LEU A 2 -36.14 42.52 65.18
N LEU A 3 -36.03 41.91 63.99
CA LEU A 3 -35.74 40.47 63.79
C LEU A 3 -34.85 40.27 62.53
N PRO A 4 -34.03 39.20 62.47
CA PRO A 4 -32.63 39.20 61.99
C PRO A 4 -32.42 38.77 60.51
N PRO A 5 -31.18 38.90 59.96
CA PRO A 5 -30.89 38.54 58.56
C PRO A 5 -30.76 37.03 58.34
N VAL A 6 -31.27 36.54 57.21
CA VAL A 6 -31.12 35.14 56.79
C VAL A 6 -29.85 35.00 55.95
N GLY A 7 -28.94 34.13 56.43
CA GLY A 7 -27.63 33.85 55.81
C GLY A 7 -27.73 33.10 54.49
N GLY A 8 -26.86 33.47 53.55
CA GLY A 8 -26.67 32.77 52.28
C GLY A 8 -25.97 31.43 52.47
N ALA A 9 -26.62 30.35 52.09
CA ALA A 9 -26.01 29.04 52.00
C ALA A 9 -25.16 28.95 50.72
N ARG A 10 -23.84 28.77 50.88
CA ARG A 10 -22.95 28.35 49.79
C ARG A 10 -23.19 26.87 49.54
N THR A 11 -23.86 26.53 48.45
CA THR A 11 -23.92 25.17 47.91
C THR A 11 -22.54 24.76 47.40
N THR A 12 -21.91 23.82 48.09
CA THR A 12 -20.73 23.08 47.61
C THR A 12 -21.18 22.11 46.51
N VAL A 13 -20.77 22.37 45.27
CA VAL A 13 -21.00 21.42 44.17
C VAL A 13 -20.07 20.23 44.38
N PRO A 14 -20.59 18.98 44.47
CA PRO A 14 -19.73 17.81 44.60
C PRO A 14 -18.91 17.64 43.32
N ARG A 15 -17.58 17.62 43.46
CA ARG A 15 -16.69 17.19 42.38
C ARG A 15 -16.94 15.70 42.13
N LEU A 16 -17.59 15.38 41.02
CA LEU A 16 -17.64 14.03 40.48
C LEU A 16 -16.19 13.58 40.24
N ASN A 17 -15.77 12.56 40.98
CA ASN A 17 -14.47 11.92 40.81
C ASN A 17 -14.56 11.05 39.55
N LEU A 18 -14.25 11.62 38.39
CA LEU A 18 -14.15 10.87 37.14
C LEU A 18 -13.00 9.85 37.30
N PRO A 19 -13.22 8.56 36.97
CA PRO A 19 -12.13 7.60 36.98
C PRO A 19 -11.04 8.09 36.03
N ALA A 20 -9.78 8.06 36.50
CA ALA A 20 -8.64 8.30 35.65
C ALA A 20 -8.73 7.36 34.44
N VAL A 21 -8.66 7.92 33.23
CA VAL A 21 -8.56 7.12 32.00
C VAL A 21 -7.28 6.31 32.15
N ALA A 22 -7.42 5.00 32.40
CA ALA A 22 -6.28 4.11 32.50
C ALA A 22 -5.51 4.21 31.18
N GLU A 23 -4.27 4.70 31.26
CA GLU A 23 -3.36 4.74 30.12
C GLU A 23 -3.21 3.30 29.62
N ALA A 24 -3.69 3.04 28.40
CA ALA A 24 -3.67 1.70 27.83
C ALA A 24 -2.21 1.24 27.78
N ALA A 25 -1.93 0.03 28.31
CA ALA A 25 -0.59 -0.54 28.29
C ALA A 25 -0.03 -0.50 26.85
N PRO A 26 1.26 -0.17 26.66
CA PRO A 26 1.86 -0.09 25.34
C PRO A 26 1.68 -1.42 24.60
N ARG A 27 1.06 -1.35 23.41
CA ARG A 27 0.85 -2.52 22.56
C ARG A 27 2.22 -3.05 22.14
N ALA A 28 2.44 -4.35 22.30
CA ALA A 28 3.67 -5.00 21.84
C ALA A 28 3.88 -4.73 20.33
N PRO A 29 5.14 -4.50 19.90
CA PRO A 29 5.45 -4.25 18.49
C PRO A 29 4.98 -5.41 17.63
N ARG A 30 4.46 -5.10 16.44
CA ARG A 30 4.14 -6.11 15.42
C ARG A 30 5.01 -5.87 14.19
N PHE A 31 5.66 -6.93 13.74
CA PHE A 31 6.43 -6.97 12.50
C PHE A 31 5.71 -7.83 11.47
N ALA A 32 5.94 -7.58 10.19
CA ALA A 32 5.45 -8.43 9.13
C ALA A 32 6.23 -9.75 9.11
N ASP A 33 5.53 -10.84 8.82
CA ASP A 33 6.13 -12.17 8.67
C ASP A 33 6.37 -12.46 7.19
N PHE A 34 7.64 -12.42 6.78
CA PHE A 34 8.07 -12.74 5.41
C PHE A 34 8.31 -14.24 5.17
N GLY A 35 8.13 -15.09 6.20
CA GLY A 35 8.51 -16.48 6.16
C GLY A 35 10.01 -16.64 5.87
N ALA A 36 10.34 -17.39 4.81
CA ALA A 36 11.71 -17.63 4.38
C ALA A 36 12.24 -16.56 3.40
N GLU A 37 11.41 -15.61 2.97
CA GLU A 37 11.78 -14.61 1.97
C GLU A 37 12.65 -13.50 2.59
N THR A 38 13.60 -12.99 1.79
CA THR A 38 14.45 -11.85 2.17
C THR A 38 14.14 -10.66 1.26
N PRO A 39 13.22 -9.77 1.67
CA PRO A 39 12.87 -8.57 0.91
C PRO A 39 13.97 -7.50 1.00
N HIS A 40 13.91 -6.49 0.11
CA HIS A 40 14.65 -5.25 0.31
C HIS A 40 14.22 -4.51 1.58
N ASP A 41 15.13 -3.73 2.15
CA ASP A 41 14.91 -2.96 3.38
C ASP A 41 13.66 -2.07 3.31
N ASP A 42 13.42 -1.43 2.17
CA ASP A 42 12.26 -0.54 1.99
C ASP A 42 10.93 -1.32 2.03
N VAL A 43 10.90 -2.54 1.50
CA VAL A 43 9.72 -3.43 1.56
C VAL A 43 9.49 -3.89 2.99
N ARG A 44 10.55 -4.30 3.70
CA ARG A 44 10.47 -4.68 5.12
C ARG A 44 9.97 -3.53 5.98
N HIS A 45 10.56 -2.35 5.81
CA HIS A 45 10.17 -1.14 6.52
C HIS A 45 8.68 -0.83 6.38
N VAL A 46 8.16 -0.84 5.15
CA VAL A 46 6.74 -0.57 4.92
C VAL A 46 5.85 -1.68 5.45
N ALA A 47 6.20 -2.96 5.25
CA ALA A 47 5.40 -4.08 5.75
C ALA A 47 5.32 -4.08 7.28
N ASP A 48 6.45 -3.88 7.96
CA ASP A 48 6.52 -3.80 9.42
C ASP A 48 5.70 -2.61 9.93
N TRP A 49 5.86 -1.44 9.29
CA TRP A 49 5.09 -0.25 9.65
C TRP A 49 3.58 -0.47 9.50
N VAL A 50 3.13 -1.12 8.43
CA VAL A 50 1.71 -1.44 8.22
C VAL A 50 1.21 -2.41 9.28
N ALA A 51 1.98 -3.44 9.62
CA ALA A 51 1.64 -4.43 10.64
C ALA A 51 1.56 -3.83 12.06
N ASP A 52 2.46 -2.90 12.41
CA ASP A 52 2.48 -2.22 13.71
C ASP A 52 1.37 -1.16 13.82
N SER A 53 1.25 -0.32 12.81
CA SER A 53 0.32 0.83 12.82
C SER A 53 -1.13 0.45 12.55
N GLY A 54 -1.37 -0.63 11.81
CA GLY A 54 -2.69 -0.96 11.28
C GLY A 54 -3.17 0.02 10.20
N ASP A 55 -2.25 0.69 9.49
CA ASP A 55 -2.56 1.64 8.42
C ASP A 55 -3.40 1.00 7.29
N ASN A 56 -3.27 -0.31 7.09
CA ASN A 56 -4.13 -1.10 6.18
C ASN A 56 -5.60 -1.18 6.61
N ARG A 57 -5.95 -0.71 7.82
CA ARG A 57 -7.31 -0.75 8.40
C ARG A 57 -7.93 -2.15 8.41
N GLN A 58 -7.14 -3.16 8.77
CA GLN A 58 -7.54 -4.58 8.79
C GLN A 58 -7.88 -5.17 7.42
N MET A 59 -7.49 -4.52 6.32
CA MET A 59 -7.58 -5.10 4.98
C MET A 59 -6.30 -5.85 4.63
N ASP A 60 -6.41 -6.90 3.81
CA ASP A 60 -5.25 -7.44 3.12
C ASP A 60 -4.53 -6.32 2.35
N PHE A 61 -3.21 -6.41 2.25
CA PHE A 61 -2.44 -5.37 1.61
C PHE A 61 -1.35 -5.93 0.69
N VAL A 62 -0.93 -5.07 -0.23
CA VAL A 62 0.04 -5.38 -1.27
C VAL A 62 1.14 -4.33 -1.22
N ILE A 63 2.38 -4.74 -1.35
CA ILE A 63 3.52 -3.86 -1.58
C ILE A 63 4.07 -4.12 -2.97
N VAL A 64 4.24 -3.06 -3.77
CA VAL A 64 4.90 -3.11 -5.08
C VAL A 64 6.25 -2.45 -4.95
N ASP A 65 7.32 -3.26 -5.01
CA ASP A 65 8.70 -2.79 -5.07
C ASP A 65 9.04 -2.45 -6.52
N LYS A 66 9.13 -1.16 -6.82
CA LYS A 66 9.47 -0.69 -8.17
C LYS A 66 10.93 -0.92 -8.54
N ARG A 67 11.84 -0.91 -7.56
CA ARG A 67 13.28 -1.08 -7.80
C ARG A 67 13.62 -2.53 -8.13
N ASP A 68 12.90 -3.48 -7.56
CA ASP A 68 13.07 -4.91 -7.82
C ASP A 68 12.01 -5.50 -8.78
N ALA A 69 11.08 -4.67 -9.26
CA ALA A 69 9.94 -5.09 -10.07
C ALA A 69 9.19 -6.30 -9.49
N ARG A 70 8.90 -6.26 -8.19
CA ARG A 70 8.20 -7.33 -7.45
C ARG A 70 6.94 -6.85 -6.75
N ILE A 71 6.00 -7.77 -6.61
CA ILE A 71 4.79 -7.63 -5.79
C ILE A 71 4.86 -8.57 -4.60
N TRP A 72 4.44 -8.08 -3.44
CA TRP A 72 4.36 -8.80 -2.17
C TRP A 72 2.94 -8.68 -1.65
N VAL A 73 2.28 -9.80 -1.36
CA VAL A 73 0.88 -9.82 -0.92
C VAL A 73 0.82 -10.34 0.51
N PHE A 74 0.22 -9.56 1.40
CA PHE A 74 0.13 -9.85 2.83
C PHE A 74 -1.32 -10.01 3.27
N GLY A 75 -1.52 -10.85 4.28
CA GLY A 75 -2.73 -10.83 5.08
C GLY A 75 -2.88 -9.52 5.86
N ALA A 76 -4.11 -9.22 6.27
CA ALA A 76 -4.41 -8.08 7.13
C ALA A 76 -3.60 -8.04 8.44
N ASP A 77 -3.08 -9.18 8.88
CA ASP A 77 -2.27 -9.39 10.07
C ASP A 77 -0.77 -9.16 9.87
N GLY A 78 -0.32 -8.97 8.62
CA GLY A 78 1.08 -8.79 8.26
C GLY A 78 1.80 -10.07 7.83
N VAL A 79 1.09 -11.20 7.64
CA VAL A 79 1.71 -12.46 7.19
C VAL A 79 1.78 -12.50 5.67
N LEU A 80 2.96 -12.78 5.12
CA LEU A 80 3.16 -12.92 3.67
C LEU A 80 2.37 -14.11 3.13
N LYS A 81 1.56 -13.86 2.11
CA LYS A 81 0.78 -14.88 1.39
C LYS A 81 1.51 -15.36 0.15
N ALA A 82 2.06 -14.43 -0.64
CA ALA A 82 2.81 -14.74 -1.85
C ALA A 82 3.62 -13.53 -2.34
N GLN A 83 4.59 -13.79 -3.21
CA GLN A 83 5.32 -12.77 -3.97
C GLN A 83 5.53 -13.21 -5.43
N SER A 84 5.76 -12.26 -6.34
CA SER A 84 6.00 -12.53 -7.75
C SER A 84 6.78 -11.39 -8.42
N PRO A 85 7.55 -11.65 -9.49
CA PRO A 85 7.94 -10.58 -10.41
C PRO A 85 6.68 -9.96 -11.05
N VAL A 86 6.79 -8.69 -11.45
CA VAL A 86 5.77 -7.95 -12.19
C VAL A 86 6.40 -7.15 -13.32
N LEU A 87 5.59 -6.70 -14.29
CA LEU A 87 5.98 -5.64 -15.22
C LEU A 87 5.38 -4.31 -14.77
N LEU A 88 6.17 -3.25 -14.94
CA LEU A 88 5.84 -1.90 -14.50
C LEU A 88 5.85 -0.91 -15.67
N GLY A 89 5.48 0.33 -15.38
CA GLY A 89 5.62 1.45 -16.29
C GLY A 89 7.03 1.50 -16.91
N ALA A 90 7.07 1.78 -18.22
CA ALA A 90 8.31 1.84 -18.97
C ALA A 90 9.28 2.94 -18.48
N ALA A 91 8.74 4.04 -17.94
CA ALA A 91 9.54 5.10 -17.34
C ALA A 91 9.73 4.88 -15.85
N ALA A 92 10.95 5.14 -15.37
CA ALA A 92 11.19 5.34 -13.96
C ALA A 92 10.63 6.70 -13.52
N GLY A 93 10.02 6.76 -12.35
CA GLY A 93 9.42 7.96 -11.77
C GLY A 93 8.20 7.67 -10.92
N ASP A 94 7.97 8.50 -9.90
CA ASP A 94 6.98 8.23 -8.84
C ASP A 94 5.64 8.95 -8.99
N ASP A 95 5.52 9.83 -9.98
CA ASP A 95 4.34 10.67 -10.18
C ASP A 95 3.62 10.34 -11.48
N SER A 96 2.29 10.43 -11.44
CA SER A 96 1.44 10.51 -12.63
C SER A 96 1.29 11.96 -13.08
N VAL A 97 1.16 12.18 -14.39
CA VAL A 97 0.78 13.51 -14.90
C VAL A 97 -0.73 13.72 -14.82
N ALA A 98 -1.15 14.96 -14.53
CA ALA A 98 -2.56 15.29 -14.41
C ALA A 98 -3.34 14.92 -15.67
N GLY A 99 -4.48 14.25 -15.48
CA GLY A 99 -5.37 13.86 -16.57
C GLY A 99 -4.91 12.65 -17.41
N ILE A 100 -3.81 11.98 -17.04
CA ILE A 100 -3.26 10.87 -17.82
C ILE A 100 -4.27 9.74 -18.06
N GLY A 101 -5.09 9.42 -17.05
CA GLY A 101 -6.07 8.34 -17.15
C GLY A 101 -7.18 8.58 -18.17
N GLN A 102 -7.36 9.81 -18.65
CA GLN A 102 -8.36 10.17 -19.67
C GLN A 102 -7.75 10.35 -21.06
N ARG A 103 -6.42 10.30 -21.20
CA ARG A 103 -5.73 10.48 -22.48
C ARG A 103 -5.72 9.18 -23.28
N PRO A 104 -5.85 9.24 -24.61
CA PRO A 104 -5.59 8.09 -25.48
C PRO A 104 -4.16 7.57 -25.27
N ILE A 105 -3.98 6.24 -25.26
CA ILE A 105 -2.66 5.60 -25.10
C ILE A 105 -1.63 6.12 -26.11
N ALA A 106 -2.06 6.43 -27.33
CA ALA A 106 -1.20 6.97 -28.39
C ALA A 106 -0.60 8.36 -28.04
N GLU A 107 -1.22 9.10 -27.13
CA GLU A 107 -0.77 10.41 -26.69
C GLU A 107 0.11 10.35 -25.44
N VAL A 108 0.21 9.19 -24.76
CA VAL A 108 1.05 9.03 -23.57
C VAL A 108 2.52 8.95 -23.98
N ARG A 109 3.28 9.97 -23.58
CA ARG A 109 4.70 10.11 -23.93
C ARG A 109 5.55 9.08 -23.18
N PRO A 110 6.71 8.67 -23.72
CA PRO A 110 7.57 7.69 -23.07
C PRO A 110 7.86 7.97 -21.60
N GLU A 111 8.20 9.22 -21.26
CA GLU A 111 8.52 9.69 -19.91
C GLU A 111 7.32 9.73 -18.95
N GLU A 112 6.09 9.69 -19.48
CA GLU A 112 4.85 9.71 -18.69
C GLU A 112 4.36 8.31 -18.31
N ARG A 113 5.04 7.25 -18.79
CA ARG A 113 4.66 5.84 -18.58
C ARG A 113 5.17 5.34 -17.22
N THR A 114 4.83 6.03 -16.15
CA THR A 114 5.25 5.72 -14.78
C THR A 114 4.22 4.83 -14.08
N THR A 115 4.68 3.99 -13.16
CA THR A 115 3.80 3.44 -12.11
C THR A 115 3.90 4.37 -10.90
N PRO A 116 2.82 5.07 -10.51
CA PRO A 116 2.90 6.08 -9.45
C PRO A 116 3.17 5.43 -8.09
N ALA A 117 4.02 6.07 -7.30
CA ALA A 117 4.28 5.66 -5.92
C ALA A 117 3.21 6.22 -4.98
N GLY A 118 2.92 5.51 -3.90
CA GLY A 118 1.99 5.97 -2.88
C GLY A 118 1.13 4.87 -2.28
N ARG A 119 0.15 5.30 -1.48
CA ARG A 119 -0.81 4.45 -0.79
C ARG A 119 -2.17 4.57 -1.44
N PHE A 120 -2.70 3.44 -1.92
CA PHE A 120 -3.95 3.37 -2.66
C PHE A 120 -4.93 2.42 -2.00
N VAL A 121 -6.21 2.79 -1.94
CA VAL A 121 -7.27 1.83 -1.59
C VAL A 121 -7.75 1.20 -2.89
N ALA A 122 -7.25 0.00 -3.16
CA ALA A 122 -7.53 -0.72 -4.38
C ALA A 122 -8.82 -1.52 -4.29
N GLU A 123 -9.48 -1.72 -5.43
CA GLU A 123 -10.74 -2.44 -5.52
C GLU A 123 -10.83 -3.32 -6.78
N PRO A 124 -11.56 -4.45 -6.72
CA PRO A 124 -11.80 -5.28 -7.88
C PRO A 124 -12.68 -4.55 -8.89
N GLY A 125 -12.45 -4.79 -10.17
CA GLY A 125 -13.28 -4.26 -11.24
C GLY A 125 -13.11 -5.01 -12.54
N ARG A 126 -13.68 -4.45 -13.61
CA ARG A 126 -13.50 -4.94 -14.98
C ARG A 126 -12.95 -3.84 -15.86
N ASN A 127 -12.05 -4.21 -16.78
CA ASN A 127 -11.60 -3.31 -17.83
C ASN A 127 -12.57 -3.28 -19.02
N SER A 128 -12.25 -2.49 -20.03
CA SER A 128 -13.06 -2.32 -21.26
C SER A 128 -13.28 -3.60 -22.07
N HIS A 129 -12.50 -4.65 -21.83
CA HIS A 129 -12.64 -5.96 -22.47
C HIS A 129 -13.42 -6.96 -21.60
N GLY A 130 -13.94 -6.52 -20.44
CA GLY A 130 -14.69 -7.35 -19.51
C GLY A 130 -13.84 -8.23 -18.60
N GLU A 131 -12.51 -8.15 -18.66
CA GLU A 131 -11.64 -8.96 -17.81
C GLU A 131 -11.52 -8.37 -16.40
N ASN A 132 -11.39 -9.24 -15.39
CA ASN A 132 -11.16 -8.85 -14.01
C ASN A 132 -9.80 -8.16 -13.85
N VAL A 133 -9.79 -7.02 -13.17
CA VAL A 133 -8.60 -6.23 -12.80
C VAL A 133 -8.73 -5.77 -11.35
N VAL A 134 -7.62 -5.34 -10.76
CA VAL A 134 -7.63 -4.61 -9.49
C VAL A 134 -7.24 -3.16 -9.79
N TRP A 135 -8.17 -2.23 -9.63
CA TRP A 135 -7.91 -0.81 -9.80
C TRP A 135 -7.08 -0.28 -8.63
N VAL A 136 -5.95 0.35 -8.93
CA VAL A 136 -5.01 0.89 -7.94
C VAL A 136 -5.15 2.41 -7.86
N ASP A 137 -4.96 3.09 -8.97
CA ASP A 137 -5.17 4.55 -9.08
C ASP A 137 -6.15 4.81 -10.21
N TYR A 138 -7.39 5.16 -9.85
CA TYR A 138 -8.45 5.42 -10.80
C TYR A 138 -8.21 6.66 -11.67
N ASP A 139 -7.69 7.73 -11.07
CA ASP A 139 -7.51 9.00 -11.76
C ASP A 139 -6.40 8.88 -12.82
N ALA A 140 -5.37 8.07 -12.52
CA ALA A 140 -4.31 7.72 -13.45
C ALA A 140 -4.62 6.53 -14.36
N ALA A 141 -5.79 5.88 -14.21
CA ALA A 141 -6.17 4.64 -14.89
C ALA A 141 -5.15 3.49 -14.73
N VAL A 142 -4.51 3.39 -13.57
CA VAL A 142 -3.53 2.35 -13.24
C VAL A 142 -4.23 1.19 -12.53
N SER A 143 -3.98 -0.03 -13.02
CA SER A 143 -4.50 -1.28 -12.44
C SER A 143 -3.44 -2.36 -12.35
N MET A 144 -3.64 -3.32 -11.44
CA MET A 144 -3.00 -4.64 -11.50
C MET A 144 -3.85 -5.56 -12.37
N HIS A 145 -3.23 -6.23 -13.34
CA HIS A 145 -3.94 -7.18 -14.19
C HIS A 145 -3.02 -8.27 -14.74
N ARG A 146 -3.64 -9.33 -15.26
CA ARG A 146 -2.93 -10.43 -15.94
C ARG A 146 -2.05 -9.87 -17.06
N LEU A 147 -0.82 -10.36 -17.15
CA LEU A 147 0.04 -10.14 -18.29
C LEU A 147 -0.63 -10.69 -19.55
N ARG A 148 -0.67 -9.88 -20.61
CA ARG A 148 -1.15 -10.27 -21.93
C ARG A 148 -0.02 -10.20 -22.94
N ALA A 149 0.25 -11.28 -23.65
CA ALA A 149 1.27 -11.33 -24.71
C ALA A 149 0.64 -11.07 -26.08
N LEU A 150 0.08 -9.86 -26.27
CA LEU A 150 -0.63 -9.50 -27.52
C LEU A 150 0.33 -9.11 -28.66
N GLU A 151 1.48 -8.50 -28.33
CA GLU A 151 2.51 -8.11 -29.28
C GLU A 151 3.79 -8.91 -29.02
N PRO A 152 4.15 -9.89 -29.89
CA PRO A 152 5.32 -10.74 -29.70
C PRO A 152 6.64 -9.96 -29.55
N LYS A 153 6.77 -8.79 -30.21
CA LYS A 153 7.99 -7.96 -30.11
C LYS A 153 8.23 -7.39 -28.72
N GLU A 154 7.19 -7.28 -27.88
CA GLU A 154 7.34 -6.79 -26.52
C GLU A 154 7.99 -7.81 -25.59
N ARG A 155 7.95 -9.11 -25.93
CA ARG A 155 8.61 -10.20 -25.18
C ARG A 155 8.27 -10.20 -23.68
N ARG A 156 6.99 -9.95 -23.35
CA ARG A 156 6.55 -9.72 -21.96
C ARG A 156 6.80 -10.91 -21.04
N HIS A 157 6.63 -12.13 -21.52
CA HIS A 157 6.90 -13.32 -20.71
C HIS A 157 8.40 -13.47 -20.42
N GLU A 158 9.25 -13.21 -21.41
CA GLU A 158 10.69 -13.26 -21.25
C GLU A 158 11.19 -12.18 -20.30
N ARG A 159 10.68 -10.94 -20.43
CA ARG A 159 10.95 -9.84 -19.48
C ARG A 159 10.54 -10.19 -18.06
N LEU A 160 9.41 -10.87 -17.87
CA LEU A 160 8.99 -11.25 -16.53
C LEU A 160 9.89 -12.31 -15.91
N ALA A 161 10.54 -13.13 -16.74
CA ALA A 161 11.42 -14.21 -16.32
C ALA A 161 12.88 -13.77 -16.11
N THR A 162 13.26 -12.56 -16.49
CA THR A 162 14.62 -12.04 -16.29
C THR A 162 14.86 -11.66 -14.83
N PRO A 163 16.10 -11.79 -14.33
CA PRO A 163 16.45 -11.37 -12.98
C PRO A 163 16.62 -9.85 -12.85
N THR A 164 16.68 -9.12 -13.96
CA THR A 164 17.00 -7.69 -14.05
C THR A 164 15.72 -6.84 -14.06
N PRO A 165 15.45 -6.02 -13.02
CA PRO A 165 14.24 -5.20 -12.94
C PRO A 165 14.04 -4.22 -14.10
N ASP A 166 15.11 -3.79 -14.76
CA ASP A 166 15.05 -2.91 -15.92
C ASP A 166 14.35 -3.57 -17.13
N ASP A 167 14.48 -4.89 -17.29
CA ASP A 167 13.79 -5.63 -18.34
C ASP A 167 12.28 -5.66 -18.11
N ASN A 168 11.85 -5.49 -16.86
CA ASN A 168 10.45 -5.52 -16.45
C ASN A 168 9.71 -4.19 -16.70
N ARG A 169 10.39 -3.16 -17.24
CA ARG A 169 9.79 -1.86 -17.57
C ARG A 169 9.29 -1.83 -19.01
N ILE A 170 7.97 -1.90 -19.19
CA ILE A 170 7.37 -1.93 -20.54
C ILE A 170 5.94 -1.42 -20.60
N SER A 171 5.22 -1.34 -19.49
CA SER A 171 3.81 -0.95 -19.48
C SER A 171 3.63 0.57 -19.61
N TYR A 172 2.38 1.00 -19.75
CA TYR A 172 1.99 2.42 -19.71
C TYR A 172 1.71 2.93 -18.29
N GLY A 173 2.00 2.11 -17.26
CA GLY A 173 1.82 2.45 -15.85
C GLY A 173 1.18 1.32 -15.04
N CYS A 174 0.30 0.52 -15.67
CA CYS A 174 -0.29 -0.66 -15.06
C CYS A 174 0.75 -1.68 -14.59
N ILE A 175 0.42 -2.40 -13.52
CA ILE A 175 1.24 -3.46 -12.96
C ILE A 175 0.77 -4.78 -13.58
N ASN A 176 1.62 -5.43 -14.37
CA ASN A 176 1.25 -6.70 -15.02
C ASN A 176 1.83 -7.86 -14.23
N VAL A 177 1.00 -8.82 -13.87
CA VAL A 177 1.40 -10.00 -13.07
C VAL A 177 1.25 -11.29 -13.89
N PRO A 178 1.93 -12.40 -13.53
CA PRO A 178 1.64 -13.69 -14.15
C PRO A 178 0.15 -14.05 -14.04
N PRO A 179 -0.50 -14.60 -15.07
CA PRO A 179 -1.91 -14.99 -15.02
C PRO A 179 -2.23 -15.90 -13.83
N ALA A 180 -1.39 -16.92 -13.59
CA ALA A 180 -1.55 -17.84 -12.46
C ALA A 180 -1.46 -17.12 -11.10
N PHE A 181 -0.58 -16.12 -10.96
CA PHE A 181 -0.49 -15.32 -9.73
C PHE A 181 -1.74 -14.46 -9.53
N PHE A 182 -2.26 -13.85 -10.61
CA PHE A 182 -3.50 -13.10 -10.52
C PHE A 182 -4.64 -13.97 -10.02
N GLU A 183 -4.84 -15.13 -10.64
CA GLU A 183 -5.97 -16.03 -10.36
C GLU A 183 -5.87 -16.71 -9.00
N ALA A 184 -4.67 -17.15 -8.62
CA ALA A 184 -4.47 -17.89 -7.37
C ALA A 184 -4.30 -16.99 -6.13
N VAL A 185 -3.85 -15.74 -6.31
CA VAL A 185 -3.49 -14.85 -5.20
C VAL A 185 -4.30 -13.56 -5.19
N LEU A 186 -4.20 -12.74 -6.24
CA LEU A 186 -4.82 -11.41 -6.23
C LEU A 186 -6.34 -11.48 -6.28
N GLU A 187 -6.90 -12.32 -7.14
CA GLU A 187 -8.35 -12.45 -7.30
C GLU A 187 -9.04 -12.87 -5.99
N PRO A 188 -8.57 -13.88 -5.23
CA PRO A 188 -9.10 -14.19 -3.91
C PRO A 188 -8.92 -13.07 -2.85
N VAL A 189 -7.79 -12.35 -2.88
CA VAL A 189 -7.53 -11.23 -1.96
C VAL A 189 -8.52 -10.09 -2.18
N PHE A 190 -8.80 -9.77 -3.44
CA PHE A 190 -9.70 -8.70 -3.84
C PHE A 190 -11.12 -9.18 -4.16
N ASP A 191 -11.49 -10.44 -3.89
CA ASP A 191 -12.81 -10.99 -4.19
C ASP A 191 -13.91 -10.24 -3.42
N GLN A 192 -14.58 -9.33 -4.11
CA GLN A 192 -15.57 -8.38 -3.58
C GLN A 192 -15.09 -7.55 -2.38
N ARG A 193 -13.77 -7.44 -2.18
CA ARG A 193 -13.16 -6.76 -1.03
C ARG A 193 -12.14 -5.74 -1.51
N ARG A 194 -12.07 -4.61 -0.79
CA ARG A 194 -11.00 -3.63 -0.96
C ARG A 194 -9.73 -4.13 -0.27
N GLY A 195 -8.59 -3.70 -0.78
CA GLY A 195 -7.28 -3.88 -0.15
C GLY A 195 -6.49 -2.59 -0.19
N VAL A 196 -5.37 -2.52 0.54
CA VAL A 196 -4.44 -1.38 0.41
C VAL A 196 -3.26 -1.79 -0.45
N VAL A 197 -2.91 -0.97 -1.44
CA VAL A 197 -1.71 -1.16 -2.26
C VAL A 197 -0.73 -0.04 -1.92
N TYR A 198 0.47 -0.41 -1.51
CA TYR A 198 1.59 0.50 -1.28
C TYR A 198 2.56 0.31 -2.43
N VAL A 199 2.66 1.29 -3.32
CA VAL A 199 3.68 1.31 -4.37
C VAL A 199 4.89 2.08 -3.85
N LEU A 200 6.02 1.40 -3.67
CA LEU A 200 7.23 2.00 -3.13
C LEU A 200 7.84 2.98 -4.13
N PRO A 201 8.37 4.13 -3.70
CA PRO A 201 9.03 5.07 -4.59
C PRO A 201 10.38 4.54 -5.06
N GLU A 202 10.83 5.01 -6.21
CA GLU A 202 12.17 4.71 -6.73
C GLU A 202 13.04 5.95 -6.89
N THR A 203 12.44 7.14 -6.97
CA THR A 203 13.13 8.44 -7.08
C THR A 203 12.99 9.28 -5.80
N LYS A 204 11.80 9.28 -5.18
CA LYS A 204 11.53 9.93 -3.89
C LYS A 204 12.06 9.07 -2.75
N SER A 205 12.27 9.69 -1.59
CA SER A 205 12.48 8.95 -0.35
C SER A 205 11.19 8.25 0.11
N LEU A 206 11.32 7.18 0.90
CA LEU A 206 10.17 6.52 1.52
C LEU A 206 9.32 7.50 2.36
N HIS A 207 9.96 8.43 3.08
CA HIS A 207 9.25 9.40 3.91
C HIS A 207 8.43 10.40 3.08
N GLU A 208 8.89 10.78 1.88
CA GLU A 208 8.08 11.62 0.97
C GLU A 208 6.85 10.89 0.44
N ALA A 209 6.95 9.59 0.17
CA ALA A 209 5.80 8.79 -0.27
C ALA A 209 4.87 8.38 0.89
N PHE A 210 5.44 8.16 2.08
CA PHE A 210 4.76 7.63 3.26
C PHE A 210 5.17 8.42 4.52
N ALA A 211 4.68 9.66 4.63
CA ALA A 211 5.07 10.61 5.69
C ALA A 211 4.78 10.15 7.12
N THR A 212 3.89 9.18 7.30
CA THR A 212 3.54 8.59 8.60
C THR A 212 4.27 7.29 8.89
N SER A 213 5.11 6.81 7.96
CA SER A 213 5.93 5.62 8.16
C SER A 213 7.07 5.89 9.14
N TYR A 214 7.44 4.85 9.89
CA TYR A 214 8.52 4.90 10.87
C TYR A 214 9.19 3.53 10.97
N ASP A 215 10.44 3.52 11.41
CA ASP A 215 11.12 2.28 11.76
C ASP A 215 10.52 1.70 13.05
N VAL A 216 9.88 0.53 12.94
CA VAL A 216 9.18 -0.10 14.06
C VAL A 216 10.18 -0.48 15.17
N ALA A 217 11.36 -1.00 14.81
CA ALA A 217 12.38 -1.37 15.78
C ALA A 217 12.84 -0.14 16.61
N ALA A 218 13.20 0.96 15.95
CA ALA A 218 13.60 2.20 16.61
C ALA A 218 12.47 2.81 17.46
N LYS A 219 11.23 2.83 16.95
CA LYS A 219 10.06 3.33 17.72
C LYS A 219 9.88 2.59 19.04
N HIS A 220 10.12 1.29 19.05
CA HIS A 220 9.94 0.42 20.22
C HIS A 220 11.24 0.12 20.97
N GLY A 221 12.36 0.77 20.63
CA GLY A 221 13.65 0.60 21.30
C GLY A 221 14.29 -0.79 21.11
N ILE A 222 13.95 -1.49 20.03
CA ILE A 222 14.51 -2.81 19.71
C ILE A 222 15.82 -2.61 18.92
N PRO A 223 16.95 -3.19 19.37
CA PRO A 223 18.19 -3.17 18.61
C PRO A 223 18.01 -3.88 17.26
N ARG A 224 18.41 -3.25 16.16
CA ARG A 224 18.58 -3.98 14.90
C ARG A 224 19.80 -4.90 15.05
N LEU A 225 19.61 -6.20 14.80
CA LEU A 225 20.69 -7.20 14.75
C LEU A 225 21.50 -7.08 13.46
#